data_AF-A0A7S1FBB8-F1
#
_entry.id   AF-A0A7S1FBB8-F1
#
_cell.length_a   1.000
_cell.length_b   1.000
_cell.length_c   1.000
_cell.angle_alpha   90.00
_cell.angle_beta   90.00
_cell.angle_gamma   90.00
#
_symmetry.space_group_name_H-M   'P 1'
#
loop_
_entity.id
_entity.type
_entity.pdbx_description
1 polymer ?
#
loop_
_entity_poly.entity_id
_entity_poly.type
_entity_poly.pdbx_seq_one_letter_code
_entity_poly.pdbx_strand_id
1 'polypeptide(L)'
;EVPIRGGVLQFAVSTAIFWTGDILVSFFTAYSSEVGLVTDRRLVIKHYLRTWFLVDLGAVLCDWMSVMGSSMSDNLKFVRFAKASRIVRMIGFIRLFRLGRVWEGFFDRHGSDGLSVASTLLGTCIVVLWFSHIICCMFYALGAHVSSDTGLRWTYTTVVVDDVVHRYDEFSPTYQYLVALHWSMAQICLGAIEVSAS
;
A
#
# COMPACT_ATOMS: atom_id res chain seq x y z
N GLU A 1 -19.30 -0.22 4.31
CA GLU A 1 -18.51 -1.46 4.43
C GLU A 1 -18.69 -2.25 3.14
N VAL A 2 -17.64 -2.45 2.33
CA VAL A 2 -17.79 -3.16 1.05
C VAL A 2 -17.84 -4.66 1.34
N PRO A 3 -18.96 -5.36 1.08
CA PRO A 3 -19.04 -6.79 1.32
C PRO A 3 -18.04 -7.51 0.41
N ILE A 4 -17.13 -8.26 1.00
CA ILE A 4 -16.18 -9.12 0.28
C ILE A 4 -17.00 -10.29 -0.28
N ARG A 5 -17.59 -10.13 -1.47
CA ARG A 5 -18.30 -11.22 -2.17
C ARG A 5 -17.82 -11.36 -3.61
N GLY A 6 -17.70 -12.60 -4.06
CA GLY A 6 -17.37 -12.97 -5.44
C GLY A 6 -15.96 -12.55 -5.85
N GLY A 7 -15.87 -11.59 -6.77
CA GLY A 7 -14.62 -11.24 -7.47
C GLY A 7 -13.48 -10.76 -6.56
N VAL A 8 -13.79 -10.03 -5.48
CA VAL A 8 -12.75 -9.55 -4.54
C VAL A 8 -12.11 -10.71 -3.77
N LEU A 9 -12.89 -11.74 -3.43
CA LEU A 9 -12.37 -12.94 -2.76
C LEU A 9 -11.53 -13.77 -3.71
N GLN A 10 -11.99 -13.96 -4.95
CA GLN A 10 -11.24 -14.67 -5.99
C GLN A 10 -9.90 -13.99 -6.28
N PHE A 11 -9.89 -12.66 -6.38
CA PHE A 11 -8.67 -11.87 -6.50
C PHE A 11 -7.74 -12.10 -5.30
N ALA A 12 -8.25 -11.99 -4.07
CA ALA A 12 -7.46 -12.19 -2.85
C ALA A 12 -6.83 -13.59 -2.78
N VAL A 13 -7.59 -14.64 -3.10
CA VAL A 13 -7.09 -16.03 -3.15
C VAL A 13 -6.01 -16.17 -4.22
N SER A 14 -6.25 -15.63 -5.42
CA SER A 14 -5.30 -15.71 -6.53
C SER A 14 -3.98 -15.02 -6.18
N THR A 15 -4.05 -13.83 -5.57
CA THR A 15 -2.86 -13.11 -5.11
C THR A 15 -2.14 -13.88 -3.99
N ALA A 16 -2.86 -14.48 -3.04
CA ALA A 16 -2.26 -15.24 -1.95
C ALA A 16 -1.50 -16.48 -2.47
N ILE A 17 -2.08 -17.20 -3.43
CA ILE A 17 -1.43 -18.36 -4.08
C ILE A 17 -0.18 -17.91 -4.84
N PHE A 18 -0.29 -16.85 -5.64
CA PHE A 18 0.84 -16.30 -6.40
C PHE A 18 2.02 -15.95 -5.48
N TRP A 19 1.77 -15.18 -4.41
CA TRP A 19 2.83 -14.77 -3.48
C TRP A 19 3.38 -15.94 -2.65
N THR A 20 2.58 -16.97 -2.38
CA THR A 20 3.08 -18.20 -1.76
C THR A 20 4.07 -18.92 -2.69
N GLY A 21 3.79 -18.95 -4.00
CA GLY A 21 4.71 -19.47 -5.01
C GLY A 21 5.97 -18.62 -5.17
N ASP A 22 5.84 -17.29 -5.13
CA ASP A 22 6.98 -16.36 -5.22
C ASP A 22 8.01 -16.57 -4.08
N ILE A 23 7.55 -16.91 -2.87
CA ILE A 23 8.44 -17.29 -1.77
C ILE A 23 9.26 -18.53 -2.13
N LEU A 24 8.62 -19.56 -2.71
CA LEU A 24 9.31 -20.78 -3.12
C LEU A 24 10.35 -20.48 -4.20
N VAL A 25 9.99 -19.69 -5.21
CA VAL A 25 10.91 -19.27 -6.28
C VAL A 25 12.04 -18.39 -5.72
N SER A 26 11.76 -17.55 -4.73
CA SER A 26 12.76 -16.68 -4.09
C SER A 26 13.89 -17.47 -3.43
N PHE A 27 13.64 -18.69 -2.94
CA PHE A 27 14.71 -19.57 -2.43
C PHE A 27 15.67 -20.08 -3.53
N PHE A 28 15.23 -20.09 -4.79
CA PHE A 28 16.04 -20.49 -5.95
C PHE A 28 16.57 -19.29 -6.75
N THR A 29 16.23 -18.06 -6.37
CA THR A 29 16.60 -16.87 -7.11
C THR A 29 17.97 -16.37 -6.66
N ALA A 30 18.94 -16.33 -7.57
CA ALA A 30 20.27 -15.77 -7.32
C ALA A 30 20.18 -14.28 -6.98
N TYR A 31 21.06 -13.80 -6.10
CA TYR A 31 21.15 -12.38 -5.76
C TYR A 31 22.46 -11.77 -6.26
N SER A 32 22.43 -10.49 -6.62
CA SER A 32 23.63 -9.75 -7.02
C SER A 32 24.32 -9.19 -5.78
N SER A 33 25.58 -9.58 -5.58
CA SER A 33 26.49 -8.97 -4.60
C SER A 33 27.40 -7.96 -5.30
N GLU A 34 28.09 -7.11 -4.55
CA GLU A 34 29.06 -6.14 -5.10
C GLU A 34 30.18 -6.80 -5.95
N VAL A 35 30.49 -8.06 -5.67
CA VAL A 35 31.54 -8.84 -6.35
C VAL A 35 31.00 -9.63 -7.55
N GLY A 36 29.67 -9.66 -7.75
CA GLY A 36 29.03 -10.39 -8.86
C GLY A 36 27.78 -11.18 -8.43
N LEU A 37 27.24 -11.96 -9.37
CA LEU A 37 26.05 -12.77 -9.15
C LEU A 37 26.38 -14.02 -8.34
N VAL A 38 25.77 -14.17 -7.16
CA VAL A 38 25.98 -15.35 -6.31
C VAL A 38 24.89 -16.37 -6.57
N THR A 39 25.30 -17.55 -7.05
CA THR A 39 24.41 -18.67 -7.39
C THR A 39 24.46 -19.83 -6.37
N ASP A 40 25.33 -19.75 -5.35
CA ASP A 40 25.40 -20.75 -4.30
C ASP A 40 24.11 -20.77 -3.48
N ARG A 41 23.37 -21.89 -3.59
CA ARG A 41 22.08 -22.10 -2.94
C ARG A 41 22.13 -21.88 -1.42
N ARG A 42 23.21 -22.30 -0.74
CA ARG A 42 23.29 -22.15 0.73
C ARG A 42 23.36 -20.69 1.12
N LEU A 43 24.11 -19.90 0.35
CA LEU A 43 24.26 -18.47 0.61
C LEU A 43 22.98 -17.71 0.25
N VAL A 44 22.34 -18.06 -0.87
CA VAL A 44 21.04 -17.50 -1.29
C VAL A 44 19.98 -17.71 -0.21
N ILE A 45 19.80 -18.95 0.26
CA ILE A 45 18.81 -19.27 1.30
C ILE A 45 19.09 -18.48 2.58
N LYS A 46 20.34 -18.46 3.05
CA LYS A 46 20.73 -17.74 4.27
C LYS A 46 20.49 -16.23 4.15
N HIS A 47 20.79 -15.66 2.97
CA HIS A 47 20.56 -14.25 2.70
C HIS A 47 19.07 -13.92 2.67
N TYR A 48 18.26 -14.71 1.95
CA TYR A 48 16.81 -14.52 1.85
C TYR A 48 16.11 -14.65 3.21
N LEU A 49 16.47 -15.67 4.00
CA LEU A 49 15.94 -15.88 5.35
C LEU A 49 16.19 -14.69 6.29
N ARG A 50 17.33 -14.01 6.15
CA ARG A 50 17.71 -12.88 7.01
C ARG A 50 17.11 -11.54 6.57
N THR A 51 16.81 -11.39 5.28
CA THR A 51 16.43 -10.09 4.69
C THR A 51 14.93 -9.96 4.49
N TRP A 52 14.31 -10.88 3.74
CA TRP A 52 12.95 -10.71 3.21
C TRP A 52 11.96 -11.77 3.69
N PHE A 53 12.43 -12.97 4.04
CA PHE A 53 11.55 -14.10 4.38
C PHE A 53 10.53 -13.78 5.48
N LEU A 54 10.94 -13.11 6.56
CA LEU A 54 10.01 -12.78 7.66
C LEU A 54 8.89 -11.82 7.21
N VAL A 55 9.22 -10.87 6.35
CA VAL A 55 8.26 -9.91 5.80
C VAL A 55 7.33 -10.61 4.82
N ASP A 56 7.88 -11.43 3.93
CA ASP A 56 7.10 -12.18 2.94
C ASP A 56 6.17 -13.19 3.59
N LEU A 57 6.67 -13.96 4.57
CA LEU A 57 5.87 -14.92 5.33
C LEU A 57 4.75 -14.23 6.10
N GLY A 58 5.05 -13.15 6.83
CA GLY A 58 4.06 -12.41 7.60
C GLY A 58 2.92 -11.87 6.73
N ALA A 59 3.25 -11.33 5.56
CA ALA A 59 2.24 -10.82 4.64
C ALA A 59 1.42 -11.95 3.97
N VAL A 60 2.03 -13.07 3.54
CA VAL A 60 1.28 -14.23 2.99
C VAL A 60 0.33 -14.82 4.05
N LEU A 61 0.78 -14.97 5.29
CA LEU A 61 -0.06 -15.45 6.38
C LEU A 61 -1.26 -14.52 6.61
N CYS A 62 -1.06 -13.20 6.56
CA CYS A 62 -2.14 -12.25 6.70
C CYS A 62 -3.13 -12.27 5.52
N ASP A 63 -2.65 -12.51 4.30
CA ASP A 63 -3.51 -12.68 3.13
C ASP A 63 -4.42 -13.91 3.31
N TRP A 64 -3.85 -15.06 3.69
CA TRP A 64 -4.63 -16.27 3.97
C TRP A 64 -5.61 -16.10 5.15
N MET A 65 -5.18 -15.43 6.23
CA MET A 65 -6.07 -15.10 7.35
C MET A 65 -7.22 -14.18 6.89
N SER A 66 -6.96 -13.23 5.99
CA SER A 66 -8.01 -12.36 5.45
C SER A 66 -9.03 -13.14 4.60
N VAL A 67 -8.57 -14.14 3.84
CA VAL A 67 -9.46 -15.03 3.08
C VAL A 67 -10.29 -15.90 4.03
N MET A 68 -9.65 -16.55 5.01
CA MET A 68 -10.33 -17.41 5.97
C MET A 68 -11.34 -16.65 6.84
N GLY A 69 -11.00 -15.43 7.28
CA GLY A 69 -11.90 -14.57 8.05
C GLY A 69 -13.13 -14.12 7.27
N SER A 70 -13.05 -14.02 5.95
CA SER A 70 -14.21 -13.70 5.10
C SER A 70 -15.21 -14.86 5.00
N SER A 71 -14.74 -16.11 5.17
CA SER A 71 -15.58 -17.31 5.19
C SER A 71 -16.19 -17.61 6.56
N MET A 72 -15.62 -17.05 7.64
CA MET A 72 -16.01 -17.33 9.03
C MET A 72 -16.53 -16.07 9.73
N SER A 73 -17.72 -15.61 9.30
CA SER A 73 -18.33 -14.33 9.75
C SER A 73 -18.66 -14.26 11.24
N ASP A 74 -18.85 -15.40 11.91
CA ASP A 74 -19.47 -15.43 13.23
C ASP A 74 -18.47 -15.23 14.39
N ASN A 75 -17.17 -15.23 14.11
CA ASN A 75 -16.16 -15.06 15.15
C ASN A 75 -15.71 -13.60 15.27
N LEU A 76 -16.19 -12.90 16.32
CA LEU A 76 -15.80 -11.52 16.66
C LEU A 76 -14.28 -11.27 16.75
N LYS A 77 -13.50 -12.30 17.14
CA LYS A 77 -12.03 -12.24 17.14
C LYS A 77 -11.47 -12.11 15.72
N PHE A 78 -11.99 -12.89 14.78
CA PHE A 78 -11.58 -12.85 13.37
C PHE A 78 -11.94 -11.51 12.70
N VAL A 79 -13.03 -10.86 13.09
CA VAL A 79 -13.39 -9.51 12.61
C VAL A 79 -12.35 -8.47 13.02
N ARG A 80 -11.84 -8.52 14.26
CA ARG A 80 -10.74 -7.65 14.71
C ARG A 80 -9.43 -7.93 13.95
N PHE A 81 -9.10 -9.20 13.73
CA PHE A 81 -7.93 -9.58 12.93
C PHE A 81 -8.07 -9.19 11.45
N ALA A 82 -9.28 -9.23 10.87
CA ALA A 82 -9.55 -8.75 9.52
C ALA A 82 -9.44 -7.22 9.38
N LYS A 83 -9.59 -6.47 10.47
CA LYS A 83 -9.26 -5.04 10.49
C LYS A 83 -7.74 -4.84 10.49
N ALA A 84 -6.99 -5.63 11.26
CA ALA A 84 -5.53 -5.59 11.29
C ALA A 84 -4.90 -6.04 9.96
N SER A 85 -5.52 -6.99 9.24
CA SER A 85 -5.04 -7.43 7.93
C SER A 85 -5.00 -6.30 6.89
N ARG A 86 -5.82 -5.25 7.03
CA ARG A 86 -5.75 -4.07 6.15
C ARG A 86 -4.42 -3.32 6.28
N ILE A 87 -3.89 -3.21 7.48
CA ILE A 87 -2.58 -2.59 7.73
C ILE A 87 -1.48 -3.49 7.16
N VAL A 88 -1.61 -4.81 7.32
CA VAL A 88 -0.63 -5.75 6.77
C VAL A 88 -0.67 -5.83 5.23
N ARG A 89 -1.82 -5.59 4.58
CA ARG A 89 -1.84 -5.40 3.11
C ARG A 89 -0.93 -4.26 2.66
N MET A 90 -0.73 -3.23 3.49
CA MET A 90 0.22 -2.17 3.16
C MET A 90 1.67 -2.70 3.12
N ILE A 91 2.00 -3.69 3.94
CA ILE A 91 3.30 -4.39 3.91
C ILE A 91 3.46 -5.17 2.60
N GLY A 92 2.36 -5.72 2.05
CA GLY A 92 2.37 -6.34 0.72
C GLY A 92 2.85 -5.40 -0.39
N PHE A 93 2.61 -4.10 -0.28
CA PHE A 93 3.14 -3.13 -1.25
C PHE A 93 4.66 -2.93 -1.15
N ILE A 94 5.30 -3.28 -0.03
CA ILE A 94 6.77 -3.29 0.07
C ILE A 94 7.36 -4.26 -0.96
N ARG A 95 6.64 -5.34 -1.29
CA ARG A 95 7.04 -6.28 -2.35
C ARG A 95 7.04 -5.65 -3.74
N LEU A 96 6.24 -4.61 -4.00
CA LEU A 96 6.27 -3.88 -5.27
C LEU A 96 7.60 -3.14 -5.46
N PHE A 97 8.21 -2.63 -4.39
CA PHE A 97 9.56 -2.04 -4.48
C PHE A 97 10.61 -3.07 -4.85
N ARG A 98 10.48 -4.32 -4.39
CA ARG A 98 11.34 -5.42 -4.80
C ARG A 98 11.18 -5.70 -6.31
N LEU A 99 9.95 -5.72 -6.81
CA LEU A 99 9.67 -5.84 -8.24
C LEU A 99 10.27 -4.68 -9.05
N GLY A 100 10.17 -3.45 -8.54
CA GLY A 100 10.73 -2.25 -9.16
C GLY A 100 12.24 -2.36 -9.40
N ARG A 101 13.01 -2.81 -8.41
CA ARG A 101 14.47 -3.02 -8.58
C ARG A 101 14.81 -4.10 -9.61
N VAL A 102 13.99 -5.16 -9.68
CA VAL A 102 14.17 -6.23 -10.68
C VAL A 102 13.84 -5.70 -12.08
N TRP A 103 12.81 -4.85 -12.19
CA TRP A 103 12.44 -4.17 -13.44
C TRP A 103 13.52 -3.21 -13.91
N GLU A 104 14.05 -2.36 -13.03
CA GLU A 104 15.19 -1.47 -13.34
C GLU A 104 16.38 -2.27 -13.88
N GLY A 105 16.79 -3.35 -13.20
CA GLY A 105 17.87 -4.21 -13.67
C GLY A 105 17.58 -4.94 -14.99
N PHE A 106 16.31 -5.17 -15.33
CA PHE A 106 15.92 -5.75 -16.62
C PHE A 106 16.00 -4.73 -17.75
N PHE A 107 15.49 -3.51 -17.52
CA PHE A 107 15.53 -2.42 -18.48
C PHE A 107 16.94 -1.87 -18.70
N ASP A 108 17.78 -1.83 -17.66
CA ASP A 108 19.20 -1.47 -17.82
C ASP A 108 19.98 -2.46 -18.69
N ARG A 109 19.55 -3.72 -18.76
CA ARG A 109 20.21 -4.76 -19.55
C ARG A 109 19.73 -4.86 -21.00
N HIS A 110 18.49 -4.47 -21.27
CA HIS A 110 17.84 -4.67 -22.58
C HIS A 110 17.38 -3.37 -23.25
N GLY A 111 17.33 -2.25 -22.51
CA GLY A 111 16.89 -0.96 -22.99
C GLY A 111 18.03 -0.12 -23.55
N SER A 112 17.70 0.79 -24.47
CA SER A 112 18.61 1.88 -24.85
C SER A 112 18.79 2.84 -23.67
N ASP A 113 19.90 3.60 -23.66
CA ASP A 113 20.22 4.55 -22.57
C ASP A 113 19.06 5.50 -22.23
N GLY A 114 18.29 5.94 -23.24
CA GLY A 114 17.11 6.78 -23.03
C GLY A 114 15.93 6.05 -22.36
N LEU A 115 15.78 4.75 -22.58
CA LEU A 115 14.71 3.94 -21.99
C LEU A 115 14.98 3.67 -20.50
N SER A 116 16.26 3.46 -20.12
CA SER A 116 16.66 3.32 -18.71
C SER A 116 16.32 4.59 -17.93
N VAL A 117 16.74 5.77 -18.43
CA VAL A 117 16.44 7.07 -17.78
C VAL A 117 14.93 7.30 -17.66
N ALA A 118 14.16 7.03 -18.72
CA ALA A 118 12.71 7.16 -18.68
C ALA A 118 12.07 6.21 -17.65
N SER A 119 12.55 4.97 -17.54
CA SER A 119 12.04 3.99 -16.58
C SER A 119 12.28 4.40 -15.13
N THR A 120 13.45 4.96 -14.82
CA THR A 120 13.79 5.48 -13.49
C THR A 120 12.93 6.69 -13.11
N LEU A 121 12.71 7.61 -14.06
CA LEU A 121 11.83 8.77 -13.86
C LEU A 121 10.38 8.35 -13.61
N LEU A 122 9.86 7.43 -14.45
CA LEU A 122 8.51 6.89 -14.27
C LEU A 122 8.37 6.13 -12.95
N GLY A 123 9.35 5.30 -12.59
CA GLY A 123 9.38 4.58 -11.31
C GLY A 123 9.33 5.54 -10.12
N THR A 124 10.14 6.60 -10.14
CA THR A 124 10.14 7.64 -9.10
C THR A 124 8.77 8.33 -8.99
N CYS A 125 8.15 8.71 -10.12
CA CYS A 125 6.81 9.30 -10.14
C CYS A 125 5.75 8.36 -9.54
N ILE A 126 5.77 7.08 -9.90
CA ILE A 126 4.85 6.06 -9.36
C ILE A 126 5.02 5.94 -7.84
N VAL A 127 6.26 5.92 -7.36
CA VAL A 127 6.56 5.86 -5.92
C VAL A 127 6.00 7.10 -5.20
N VAL A 128 6.21 8.30 -5.74
CA VAL A 128 5.66 9.55 -5.16
C VAL A 128 4.13 9.53 -5.12
N LEU A 129 3.47 9.13 -6.21
CA LEU A 129 2.01 9.00 -6.26
C LEU A 129 1.50 7.97 -5.26
N TRP A 130 2.21 6.86 -5.09
CA TRP A 130 1.86 5.81 -4.13
C TRP A 130 1.97 6.30 -2.68
N PHE A 131 3.07 6.98 -2.33
CA PHE A 131 3.20 7.62 -1.01
C PHE A 131 2.11 8.67 -0.77
N SER A 132 1.79 9.48 -1.78
CA SER A 132 0.69 10.44 -1.71
C SER A 132 -0.66 9.76 -1.41
N HIS A 133 -0.96 8.63 -2.07
CA HIS A 133 -2.16 7.84 -1.78
C HIS A 133 -2.20 7.32 -0.34
N ILE A 134 -1.07 6.81 0.17
CA ILE A 134 -1.00 6.33 1.57
C ILE A 134 -1.26 7.49 2.53
N ILE A 135 -0.58 8.61 2.37
CA ILE A 135 -0.74 9.78 3.25
C ILE A 135 -2.18 10.29 3.19
N CYS A 136 -2.76 10.39 1.99
CA CYS A 136 -4.18 10.72 1.80
C CYS A 136 -5.11 9.74 2.53
N CYS A 137 -4.93 8.43 2.34
CA CYS A 137 -5.75 7.41 2.99
C CYS A 137 -5.60 7.43 4.52
N MET A 138 -4.39 7.68 5.02
CA MET A 138 -4.15 7.84 6.46
C MET A 138 -4.84 9.10 6.99
N PHE A 139 -4.73 10.23 6.29
CA PHE A 139 -5.40 11.48 6.66
C PHE A 139 -6.93 11.34 6.68
N TYR A 140 -7.49 10.64 5.69
CA TYR A 140 -8.90 10.28 5.66
C TYR A 140 -9.30 9.35 6.82
N ALA A 141 -8.51 8.30 7.07
CA ALA A 141 -8.76 7.37 8.16
C ALA A 141 -8.71 8.05 9.54
N LEU A 142 -7.80 9.01 9.74
CA LEU A 142 -7.74 9.82 10.95
C LEU A 142 -9.02 10.63 11.14
N GLY A 143 -9.51 11.31 10.11
CA GLY A 143 -10.77 12.08 10.16
C GLY A 143 -12.01 11.20 10.39
N ALA A 144 -12.05 10.01 9.79
CA ALA A 144 -13.20 9.12 9.88
C ALA A 144 -13.26 8.31 11.19
N HIS A 145 -12.12 7.82 11.68
CA HIS A 145 -12.09 6.77 12.70
C HIS A 145 -11.44 7.17 14.04
N VAL A 146 -10.67 8.26 14.10
CA VAL A 146 -10.06 8.69 15.36
C VAL A 146 -10.97 9.71 16.05
N SER A 147 -11.27 9.46 17.33
CA SER A 147 -11.97 10.42 18.19
C SER A 147 -11.01 11.55 18.57
N SER A 148 -11.37 12.79 18.28
CA SER A 148 -10.63 13.96 18.75
C SER A 148 -11.11 14.39 20.13
N ASP A 149 -10.17 14.76 21.00
CA ASP A 149 -10.46 15.24 22.36
C ASP A 149 -11.24 16.56 22.35
N THR A 150 -11.12 17.33 21.26
CA THR A 150 -11.86 18.58 21.01
C THR A 150 -13.17 18.39 20.25
N GLY A 151 -13.47 17.16 19.79
CA GLY A 151 -14.61 16.86 18.91
C GLY A 151 -14.49 17.39 17.47
N LEU A 152 -13.49 18.22 17.18
CA LEU A 152 -13.23 18.78 15.85
C LEU A 152 -12.50 17.76 14.97
N ARG A 153 -13.00 17.53 13.76
CA ARG A 153 -12.37 16.68 12.73
C ARG A 153 -12.46 17.42 11.39
N TRP A 154 -11.47 17.24 10.52
CA TRP A 154 -11.47 17.90 9.21
C TRP A 154 -12.70 17.50 8.35
N THR A 155 -13.22 16.29 8.55
CA THR A 155 -14.45 15.79 7.90
C THR A 155 -15.72 16.49 8.38
N TYR A 156 -15.68 17.15 9.54
CA TYR A 156 -16.80 17.92 10.10
C TYR A 156 -16.64 19.43 9.88
N THR A 157 -15.58 19.85 9.18
CA THR A 157 -15.45 21.25 8.77
C THR A 157 -16.62 21.61 7.86
N THR A 158 -17.20 22.78 8.11
CA THR A 158 -18.31 23.32 7.32
C THR A 158 -17.77 24.21 6.21
N VAL A 159 -18.29 24.04 5.00
CA VAL A 159 -18.01 24.91 3.86
C VAL A 159 -19.32 25.52 3.41
N VAL A 160 -19.28 26.82 3.13
CA VAL A 160 -20.44 27.54 2.57
C VAL A 160 -20.39 27.38 1.05
N VAL A 161 -21.38 26.69 0.49
CA VAL A 161 -21.59 26.58 -0.96
C VAL A 161 -22.99 27.12 -1.24
N ASP A 162 -23.09 28.13 -2.10
CA ASP A 162 -24.37 28.77 -2.46
C ASP A 162 -25.17 29.30 -1.25
N ASP A 163 -24.50 29.98 -0.30
CA ASP A 163 -25.05 30.51 0.97
C ASP A 163 -25.65 29.46 1.93
N VAL A 164 -25.46 28.16 1.64
CA VAL A 164 -25.86 27.05 2.53
C VAL A 164 -24.62 26.43 3.17
N VAL A 165 -24.69 26.26 4.49
CA VAL A 165 -23.61 25.62 5.27
C VAL A 165 -23.72 24.10 5.10
N HIS A 166 -22.80 23.53 4.32
CA HIS A 166 -22.69 22.08 4.15
C HIS A 166 -21.50 21.53 4.94
N ARG A 167 -21.67 20.35 5.51
CA ARG A 167 -20.58 19.63 6.18
C ARG A 167 -19.84 18.76 5.18
N TYR A 168 -18.52 18.63 5.33
CA TYR A 168 -17.69 17.81 4.44
C TYR A 168 -18.13 16.33 4.36
N ASP A 169 -18.76 15.79 5.41
CA ASP A 169 -19.27 14.42 5.47
C ASP A 169 -20.48 14.17 4.55
N GLU A 170 -21.22 15.21 4.16
CA GLU A 170 -22.38 15.11 3.27
C GLU A 170 -21.99 14.98 1.80
N PHE A 171 -20.76 15.36 1.43
CA PHE A 171 -20.28 15.27 0.05
C PHE A 171 -19.91 13.84 -0.36
N SER A 172 -19.90 13.59 -1.67
CA SER A 172 -19.55 12.29 -2.26
C SER A 172 -18.18 11.77 -1.75
N PRO A 173 -18.02 10.44 -1.52
CA PRO A 173 -16.75 9.85 -1.09
C PRO A 173 -15.58 10.18 -2.02
N THR A 174 -15.84 10.30 -3.32
CA THR A 174 -14.83 10.68 -4.32
C THR A 174 -14.34 12.11 -4.09
N TYR A 175 -15.23 13.02 -3.73
CA TYR A 175 -14.88 14.40 -3.42
C TYR A 175 -14.02 14.48 -2.15
N GLN A 176 -14.42 13.78 -1.09
CA GLN A 176 -13.62 13.69 0.14
C GLN A 176 -12.23 13.12 -0.11
N TYR A 177 -12.13 12.08 -0.96
CA TYR A 177 -10.84 11.50 -1.37
C TYR A 177 -9.97 12.49 -2.16
N LEU A 178 -10.55 13.19 -3.14
CA LEU A 178 -9.80 14.16 -3.95
C LEU A 178 -9.29 15.34 -3.12
N VAL A 179 -10.06 15.80 -2.13
CA VAL A 179 -9.63 16.86 -1.20
C VAL A 179 -8.48 16.37 -0.31
N ALA A 180 -8.59 15.16 0.26
CA ALA A 180 -7.52 14.57 1.04
C ALA A 180 -6.24 14.31 0.20
N LEU A 181 -6.41 13.94 -1.07
CA LEU A 181 -5.32 13.74 -2.02
C LEU A 181 -4.67 15.07 -2.42
N HIS A 182 -5.47 16.11 -2.64
CA HIS A 182 -4.96 17.45 -2.91
C HIS A 182 -4.13 17.94 -1.72
N TRP A 183 -4.62 17.74 -0.49
CA TRP A 183 -3.89 18.06 0.73
C TRP A 183 -2.56 17.29 0.82
N SER A 184 -2.56 15.96 0.59
CA SER A 184 -1.33 15.17 0.67
C SER A 184 -0.32 15.58 -0.41
N MET A 185 -0.77 15.85 -1.63
CA MET A 185 0.09 16.34 -2.71
C MET A 185 0.67 17.72 -2.39
N ALA A 186 -0.12 18.62 -1.82
CA ALA A 186 0.37 19.93 -1.38
C ALA A 186 1.50 19.80 -0.35
N GLN A 187 1.38 18.89 0.63
CA GLN A 187 2.44 18.66 1.61
C GLN A 187 3.72 18.10 0.99
N ILE A 188 3.60 17.22 0.00
CA ILE A 188 4.75 16.57 -0.67
C ILE A 188 5.44 17.53 -1.66
N CYS A 189 4.67 18.32 -2.41
CA CYS A 189 5.19 19.13 -3.52
C CYS A 189 5.50 20.58 -3.15
N LEU A 190 4.75 21.18 -2.23
CA LEU A 190 4.78 22.62 -1.98
C LEU A 190 5.36 23.00 -0.62
N GLY A 191 5.58 22.03 0.29
CA GLY A 191 6.05 22.28 1.65
C GLY A 191 5.02 23.08 2.45
N ALA A 192 4.23 22.40 3.28
CA ALA A 192 3.29 22.97 4.24
C ALA A 192 2.45 24.17 3.73
N ILE A 193 1.34 23.88 3.05
CA ILE A 193 0.21 24.82 3.09
C ILE A 193 -0.36 24.76 4.50
N GLU A 194 -0.26 25.87 5.23
CA GLU A 194 -0.93 26.06 6.51
C GLU A 194 -2.43 25.92 6.28
N VAL A 195 -3.04 24.90 6.90
CA VAL A 195 -4.50 24.80 6.97
C VAL A 195 -4.93 25.73 8.09
N SER A 196 -5.20 26.99 7.73
CA SER A 196 -5.75 27.98 8.66
C SER A 196 -7.12 27.51 9.13
N ALA A 197 -7.21 27.04 10.37
CA ALA A 197 -8.48 26.91 11.05
C ALA A 197 -8.94 28.34 11.41
N SER A 198 -9.81 28.90 10.58
CA SER A 198 -10.65 30.05 10.95
C SER A 198 -11.85 29.57 11.76
#